data_AF-A0A7G6WW72-F1
#
_entry.id   AF-A0A7G6WW72-F1
#
_cell.length_a   1.000
_cell.length_b   1.000
_cell.length_c   1.000
_cell.angle_alpha   90.00
_cell.angle_beta   90.00
_cell.angle_gamma   90.00
#
_symmetry.space_group_name_H-M   'P 1'
#
loop_
_entity.id
_entity.type
_entity.pdbx_description
1 polymer ?
#
loop_
_entity_poly.entity_id
_entity_poly.type
_entity_poly.pdbx_seq_one_letter_code
_entity_poly.pdbx_strand_id
1 'polypeptide(L)'
;MKNNSAVALPRYVELETSRRCNRTCGWCPNGEGSLRHDQELMDWALFARITGELGAAGYDGWLANHNYNEPLLNPRVFEELDHVAHVLPGAKPAIYTNGDVLREPMLTRLLEAGVHYLRVTRYPHHAETPAAYEALRTWARRAGLEHWAWEERTVRQGLALVWQRGEVKVEVIAPNIIAAYNNRGGTVTQLPMLGSPRLEACWMTATSASIDFRGRMKMCCCVYPDLDDHAGYIIGNLAEASFTELWTGDQMSGYRSAHARADWSLSPACRSCTQPLPETRRVSADA
;
A
#
# COMPACT_ATOMS: atom_id res chain seq x y z
N MET A 1 -15.27 -8.96 33.75
CA MET A 1 -13.94 -8.32 33.67
C MET A 1 -13.45 -8.45 32.24
N LYS A 2 -13.54 -7.39 31.43
CA LYS A 2 -13.08 -7.41 30.03
C LYS A 2 -11.55 -7.41 30.04
N ASN A 3 -10.96 -8.45 29.48
CA ASN A 3 -9.53 -8.64 29.37
C ASN A 3 -8.99 -7.56 28.42
N ASN A 4 -8.57 -6.41 28.96
CA ASN A 4 -8.13 -5.26 28.17
C ASN A 4 -6.64 -5.40 27.87
N SER A 5 -6.27 -6.37 27.04
CA SER A 5 -5.00 -6.28 26.32
C SER A 5 -5.18 -5.16 25.29
N ALA A 6 -4.48 -4.03 25.47
CA ALA A 6 -4.53 -2.92 24.52
C ALA A 6 -4.27 -3.44 23.10
N VAL A 7 -5.18 -3.16 22.17
CA VAL A 7 -5.02 -3.52 20.75
C VAL A 7 -3.77 -2.80 20.23
N ALA A 8 -2.78 -3.56 19.75
CA ALA A 8 -1.54 -3.00 19.23
C ALA A 8 -1.82 -2.08 18.03
N LEU A 9 -1.02 -1.02 17.88
CA LEU A 9 -1.01 -0.21 16.67
C LEU A 9 -0.67 -1.06 15.44
N PRO A 10 -1.15 -0.69 14.24
CA PRO A 10 -0.74 -1.39 13.03
C PRO A 10 0.77 -1.25 12.82
N ARG A 11 1.38 -2.19 12.12
CA ARG A 11 2.78 -2.10 11.68
C ARG A 11 2.94 -1.27 10.41
N TYR A 12 1.84 -1.09 9.69
CA TYR A 12 1.81 -0.47 8.38
C TYR A 12 0.54 0.38 8.24
N VAL A 13 0.69 1.64 7.87
CA VAL A 13 -0.42 2.53 7.53
C VAL A 13 -0.30 2.91 6.06
N GLU A 14 -1.27 2.48 5.26
CA GLU A 14 -1.50 3.02 3.92
C GLU A 14 -2.39 4.24 4.04
N LEU A 15 -1.88 5.41 3.68
CA LEU A 15 -2.61 6.68 3.70
C LEU A 15 -2.62 7.27 2.30
N GLU A 16 -3.68 7.04 1.55
CA GLU A 16 -3.81 7.63 0.23
C GLU A 16 -4.05 9.14 0.34
N THR A 17 -3.08 9.97 0.00
CA THR A 17 -3.22 11.44 0.09
C THR A 17 -3.69 12.09 -1.20
N SER A 18 -3.81 11.31 -2.28
CA SER A 18 -4.14 11.76 -3.62
C SER A 18 -4.88 10.68 -4.39
N ARG A 19 -5.86 11.04 -5.23
CA ARG A 19 -6.74 10.07 -5.90
C ARG A 19 -6.15 9.47 -7.18
N ARG A 20 -5.48 10.30 -7.99
CA ARG A 20 -5.17 10.02 -9.39
C ARG A 20 -4.11 8.93 -9.57
N CYS A 21 -4.27 8.12 -10.61
CA CYS A 21 -3.20 7.32 -11.20
C CYS A 21 -3.16 7.56 -12.71
N ASN A 22 -1.96 7.67 -13.30
CA ASN A 22 -1.78 7.84 -14.75
C ASN A 22 -1.85 6.52 -15.53
N ARG A 23 -2.29 5.42 -14.91
CA ARG A 23 -2.41 4.09 -15.54
C ARG A 23 -3.76 3.45 -15.22
N THR A 24 -4.24 2.64 -16.17
CA THR A 24 -5.49 1.85 -16.09
C THR A 24 -5.19 0.36 -16.34
N CYS A 25 -4.26 -0.19 -15.56
CA CYS A 25 -3.81 -1.58 -15.74
C CYS A 25 -4.96 -2.59 -15.57
N GLY A 26 -5.07 -3.60 -16.44
CA GLY A 26 -6.09 -4.66 -16.35
C GLY A 26 -5.97 -5.61 -15.15
N TRP A 27 -4.94 -5.43 -14.32
CA TRP A 27 -4.74 -6.12 -13.02
C TRP A 27 -4.93 -5.19 -11.82
N CYS A 28 -5.65 -4.09 -12.02
CA CYS A 28 -5.95 -3.09 -11.01
C CYS A 28 -7.42 -2.68 -11.13
N PRO A 29 -8.13 -2.44 -10.02
CA PRO A 29 -9.52 -1.97 -10.08
C PRO A 29 -9.70 -0.67 -10.88
N ASN A 30 -8.66 0.18 -10.94
CA ASN A 30 -8.68 1.37 -11.80
C ASN A 30 -8.87 1.04 -13.29
N GLY A 31 -8.44 -0.14 -13.74
CA GLY A 31 -8.63 -0.62 -15.11
C GLY A 31 -10.05 -1.09 -15.41
N GLU A 32 -10.86 -1.41 -14.39
CA GLU A 32 -12.22 -1.95 -14.56
C GLU A 32 -13.26 -0.90 -14.92
N GLY A 33 -13.08 0.34 -14.44
CA GLY A 33 -14.06 1.41 -14.65
C GLY A 33 -13.45 2.79 -14.89
N SER A 34 -12.12 2.91 -15.01
CA SER A 34 -11.46 4.22 -15.20
C SER A 34 -11.84 5.24 -14.11
N LEU A 35 -12.01 4.79 -12.88
CA LEU A 35 -12.65 5.57 -11.82
C LEU A 35 -11.75 6.61 -11.13
N ARG A 36 -10.50 6.82 -11.57
CA ARG A 36 -9.51 7.64 -10.81
C ARG A 36 -8.60 8.49 -11.70
N HIS A 37 -9.16 9.10 -12.76
CA HIS A 37 -8.42 9.96 -13.69
C HIS A 37 -8.19 11.38 -13.17
N ASP A 38 -9.14 11.89 -12.39
CA ASP A 38 -9.07 13.24 -11.84
C ASP A 38 -8.22 13.30 -10.57
N GLN A 39 -7.51 14.41 -10.42
CA GLN A 39 -6.73 14.68 -9.23
C GLN A 39 -7.62 15.31 -8.16
N GLU A 40 -7.87 14.53 -7.11
CA GLU A 40 -8.33 15.03 -5.83
C GLU A 40 -7.24 14.77 -4.79
N LEU A 41 -7.13 15.66 -3.82
CA LEU A 41 -6.19 15.55 -2.72
C LEU A 41 -6.97 15.39 -1.43
N MET A 42 -6.42 14.63 -0.50
CA MET A 42 -6.92 14.63 0.88
C MET A 42 -6.86 16.07 1.42
N ASP A 43 -7.90 16.49 2.13
CA ASP A 43 -7.87 17.78 2.81
C ASP A 43 -6.64 17.89 3.74
N TRP A 44 -5.97 19.04 3.76
CA TRP A 44 -4.73 19.18 4.53
C TRP A 44 -4.96 19.07 6.03
N ALA A 45 -6.05 19.65 6.54
CA ALA A 45 -6.37 19.58 7.97
C ALA A 45 -6.70 18.13 8.38
N LEU A 46 -7.37 17.37 7.51
CA LEU A 46 -7.58 15.94 7.71
C LEU A 46 -6.26 15.16 7.73
N PHE A 47 -5.36 15.39 6.76
CA PHE A 47 -4.04 14.75 6.73
C PHE A 47 -3.22 15.06 8.00
N ALA A 48 -3.18 16.34 8.39
CA ALA A 48 -2.48 16.80 9.59
C ALA A 48 -3.07 16.18 10.87
N ARG A 49 -4.39 16.06 10.97
CA ARG A 49 -5.05 15.40 12.11
C ARG A 49 -4.71 13.91 12.17
N ILE A 50 -4.84 13.18 11.06
CA ILE A 50 -4.55 11.73 11.03
C ILE A 50 -3.10 11.46 11.44
N THR A 51 -2.15 12.21 10.86
CA THR A 51 -0.73 12.05 11.19
C THR A 51 -0.41 12.47 12.64
N GLY A 52 -1.04 13.52 13.14
CA GLY A 52 -0.93 13.94 14.54
C GLY A 52 -1.48 12.91 15.52
N GLU A 53 -2.63 12.29 15.23
CA GLU A 53 -3.21 11.23 16.06
C GLU A 53 -2.32 9.98 16.11
N LEU A 54 -1.75 9.58 14.96
CA LEU A 54 -0.76 8.50 14.92
C LEU A 54 0.48 8.84 15.75
N GLY A 55 0.95 10.10 15.70
CA GLY A 55 2.11 10.56 16.47
C GLY A 55 1.84 10.56 17.96
N ALA A 56 0.67 11.05 18.38
CA ALA A 56 0.22 11.02 19.77
C ALA A 56 0.07 9.58 20.31
N ALA A 57 -0.27 8.63 19.44
CA ALA A 57 -0.32 7.21 19.79
C ALA A 57 1.07 6.54 19.85
N GLY A 58 2.15 7.23 19.45
CA GLY A 58 3.50 6.69 19.44
C GLY A 58 3.78 5.76 18.26
N TYR A 59 3.15 6.01 17.10
CA TYR A 59 3.35 5.19 15.91
C TYR A 59 4.80 5.23 15.38
N ASP A 60 5.41 4.06 15.23
CA ASP A 60 6.80 3.87 14.77
C ASP A 60 6.91 2.90 13.56
N GLY A 61 5.78 2.63 12.91
CA GLY A 61 5.67 1.69 11.79
C GLY A 61 5.89 2.33 10.41
N TRP A 62 5.59 1.56 9.37
CA TRP A 62 5.66 2.01 7.98
C TRP A 62 4.47 2.88 7.57
N LEU A 63 4.70 4.13 7.21
CA LEU A 63 3.68 5.01 6.63
C LEU A 63 3.88 5.12 5.12
N ALA A 64 2.89 4.76 4.32
CA ALA A 64 3.00 4.84 2.87
C ALA A 64 1.87 5.62 2.22
N ASN A 65 2.23 6.63 1.42
CA ASN A 65 1.28 7.57 0.81
C ASN A 65 0.61 7.00 -0.44
N HIS A 66 0.06 5.79 -0.36
CA HIS A 66 -0.53 5.10 -1.50
C HIS A 66 -1.75 4.25 -1.14
N ASN A 67 -2.58 4.00 -2.15
CA ASN A 67 -3.54 2.90 -2.17
C ASN A 67 -3.81 2.47 -3.62
N TYR A 68 -4.68 3.19 -4.34
CA TYR A 68 -4.96 2.96 -5.76
C TYR A 68 -4.57 4.18 -6.63
N ASN A 69 -3.61 4.98 -6.16
CA ASN A 69 -3.10 6.18 -6.81
C ASN A 69 -1.66 6.00 -7.33
N GLU A 70 -1.16 7.01 -8.04
CA GLU A 70 0.28 7.21 -8.28
C GLU A 70 0.77 8.36 -7.36
N PRO A 71 1.51 8.06 -6.28
CA PRO A 71 1.90 9.07 -5.30
C PRO A 71 2.80 10.17 -5.87
N LEU A 72 3.61 9.88 -6.89
CA LEU A 72 4.52 10.87 -7.46
C LEU A 72 3.82 11.88 -8.39
N LEU A 73 2.52 11.72 -8.64
CA LEU A 73 1.69 12.75 -9.28
C LEU A 73 1.10 13.74 -8.27
N ASN A 74 1.19 13.47 -6.97
CA ASN A 74 0.74 14.38 -5.93
C ASN A 74 1.69 15.59 -5.85
N PRO A 75 1.23 16.82 -6.16
CA PRO A 75 2.08 18.01 -6.08
C PRO A 75 2.55 18.32 -4.65
N ARG A 76 1.88 17.77 -3.62
CA ARG A 76 2.23 17.96 -2.21
C ARG A 76 3.09 16.84 -1.62
N VAL A 77 3.56 15.86 -2.40
CA VAL A 77 4.27 14.69 -1.84
C VAL A 77 5.45 15.08 -0.92
N PHE A 78 6.21 16.11 -1.27
CA PHE A 78 7.33 16.57 -0.45
C PHE A 78 6.91 17.39 0.77
N GLU A 79 5.81 18.15 0.68
CA GLU A 79 5.22 18.87 1.80
C GLU A 79 4.65 17.88 2.83
N GLU A 80 4.01 16.81 2.35
CA GLU A 80 3.50 15.71 3.18
C GLU A 80 4.64 14.95 3.88
N LEU A 81 5.74 14.69 3.18
CA LEU A 81 6.92 14.06 3.78
C LEU A 81 7.58 14.93 4.85
N ASP A 82 7.73 16.24 4.57
CA ASP A 82 8.26 17.19 5.54
C ASP A 82 7.38 17.26 6.80
N HIS A 83 6.05 17.39 6.63
CA HIS A 83 5.11 17.36 7.75
C HIS A 83 5.22 16.06 8.56
N VAL A 84 5.26 14.90 7.91
CA VAL A 84 5.43 13.59 8.57
C VAL A 84 6.73 13.53 9.36
N ALA A 85 7.85 14.03 8.83
CA ALA A 85 9.12 14.04 9.56
C ALA A 85 9.03 14.83 10.88
N HIS A 86 8.20 15.88 10.92
CA HIS A 86 7.99 16.70 12.11
C HIS A 86 7.03 16.07 13.13
N VAL A 87 5.89 15.52 12.68
CA VAL A 87 4.84 15.05 13.60
C VAL A 87 4.90 13.55 13.91
N LEU A 88 5.64 12.78 13.09
CA LEU A 88 5.78 11.33 13.16
C LEU A 88 7.25 10.90 13.03
N PRO A 89 8.17 11.39 13.89
CA PRO A 89 9.60 11.14 13.72
C PRO A 89 10.00 9.66 13.87
N GLY A 90 9.17 8.83 14.52
CA GLY A 90 9.39 7.39 14.63
C GLY A 90 8.90 6.59 13.42
N ALA A 91 8.06 7.17 12.56
CA ALA A 91 7.53 6.47 11.40
C ALA A 91 8.61 6.23 10.34
N LYS A 92 8.41 5.21 9.50
CA LYS A 92 9.24 4.88 8.36
C LYS A 92 8.48 5.20 7.07
N PRO A 93 8.67 6.39 6.47
CA PRO A 93 7.98 6.74 5.24
C PRO A 93 8.35 5.80 4.08
N ALA A 94 7.36 5.38 3.30
CA ALA A 94 7.55 4.56 2.12
C ALA A 94 6.71 5.06 0.94
N ILE A 95 7.26 4.91 -0.27
CA ILE A 95 6.58 5.31 -1.51
C ILE A 95 6.48 4.11 -2.44
N TYR A 96 5.27 3.87 -2.94
CA TYR A 96 4.97 2.80 -3.89
C TYR A 96 4.49 3.45 -5.18
N THR A 97 5.30 3.38 -6.22
CA THR A 97 5.10 4.13 -7.48
C THR A 97 5.19 3.21 -8.68
N ASN A 98 4.53 3.56 -9.77
CA ASN A 98 4.72 2.95 -11.09
C ASN A 98 6.05 3.38 -11.76
N GLY A 99 6.68 4.45 -11.26
CA GLY A 99 7.98 4.93 -11.72
C GLY A 99 7.99 5.66 -13.06
N ASP A 100 6.84 5.98 -13.66
CA ASP A 100 6.78 6.62 -14.97
C ASP A 100 7.40 8.03 -14.96
N VAL A 101 7.12 8.78 -13.89
CA VAL A 101 7.60 10.15 -13.69
C VAL A 101 8.88 10.24 -12.85
N LEU A 102 9.34 9.11 -12.27
CA LEU A 102 10.51 9.10 -11.40
C LEU A 102 11.80 9.27 -12.22
N ARG A 103 12.61 10.25 -11.83
CA ARG A 103 13.97 10.49 -12.35
C ARG A 103 14.92 10.65 -11.18
N GLU A 104 16.22 10.51 -11.43
CA GLU A 104 17.25 10.59 -10.39
C GLU A 104 17.11 11.80 -9.44
N PRO A 105 16.91 13.06 -9.90
CA PRO A 105 16.78 14.18 -8.98
C PRO A 105 15.60 14.04 -8.00
N MET A 106 14.49 13.45 -8.47
CA MET A 106 13.33 13.17 -7.62
C MET A 106 13.63 12.03 -6.65
N LEU A 107 14.32 10.97 -7.09
CA LEU A 107 14.75 9.88 -6.20
C LEU A 107 15.63 10.42 -5.07
N THR A 108 16.67 11.17 -5.40
CA THR A 108 17.58 11.78 -4.42
C THR A 108 16.80 12.63 -3.41
N ARG A 109 15.90 13.49 -3.89
CA ARG A 109 15.06 14.32 -3.02
C ARG A 109 14.13 13.51 -2.11
N LEU A 110 13.60 12.37 -2.57
CA LEU A 110 12.78 11.48 -1.72
C LEU A 110 13.63 10.86 -0.60
N LEU A 111 14.86 10.44 -0.91
CA LEU A 111 15.77 9.88 0.10
C LEU A 111 16.21 10.95 1.12
N GLU A 112 16.50 12.16 0.66
CA GLU A 112 16.82 13.31 1.51
C GLU A 112 15.65 13.70 2.43
N ALA A 113 14.41 13.52 1.96
CA ALA A 113 13.19 13.72 2.74
C ALA A 113 12.87 12.58 3.73
N GLY A 114 13.77 11.59 3.89
CA GLY A 114 13.62 10.53 4.90
C GLY A 114 12.82 9.31 4.46
N VAL A 115 12.56 9.12 3.16
CA VAL A 115 11.92 7.89 2.66
C VAL A 115 12.83 6.68 2.91
N HIS A 116 12.35 5.75 3.74
CA HIS A 116 13.06 4.52 4.10
C HIS A 116 12.89 3.41 3.06
N TYR A 117 11.76 3.38 2.35
CA TYR A 117 11.52 2.39 1.32
C TYR A 117 10.84 2.99 0.09
N LEU A 118 11.51 2.93 -1.05
CA LEU A 118 10.90 3.23 -2.34
C LEU A 118 10.73 1.94 -3.14
N ARG A 119 9.48 1.61 -3.47
CA ARG A 119 9.15 0.51 -4.37
C ARG A 119 8.62 1.05 -5.69
N VAL A 120 9.41 0.90 -6.73
CA VAL A 120 8.99 1.12 -8.10
C VAL A 120 8.49 -0.20 -8.68
N THR A 121 7.28 -0.23 -9.22
CA THR A 121 6.84 -1.36 -10.04
C THR A 121 6.70 -0.91 -11.49
N ARG A 122 7.64 -1.34 -12.33
CA ARG A 122 7.63 -1.05 -13.75
C ARG A 122 6.59 -1.92 -14.43
N TYR A 123 5.38 -1.39 -14.56
CA TYR A 123 4.26 -2.13 -15.14
C TYR A 123 4.43 -2.35 -16.65
N PRO A 124 4.22 -3.59 -17.15
CA PRO A 124 4.13 -3.83 -18.58
C PRO A 124 2.85 -3.25 -19.18
N HIS A 125 2.78 -3.21 -20.52
CA HIS A 125 1.55 -2.86 -21.23
C HIS A 125 0.55 -4.02 -21.28
N HIS A 126 1.06 -5.25 -21.40
CA HIS A 126 0.28 -6.48 -21.43
C HIS A 126 0.64 -7.38 -20.25
N ALA A 127 -0.34 -8.05 -19.65
CA ALA A 127 -0.15 -8.86 -18.44
C ALA A 127 0.79 -10.07 -18.69
N GLU A 128 0.79 -10.57 -19.92
CA GLU A 128 1.56 -11.71 -20.40
C GLU A 128 3.04 -11.38 -20.63
N THR A 129 3.42 -10.10 -20.56
CA THR A 129 4.81 -9.66 -20.77
C THR A 129 5.71 -10.28 -19.70
N PRO A 130 6.71 -11.10 -20.08
CA PRO A 130 7.62 -11.69 -19.11
C PRO A 130 8.45 -10.63 -18.37
N ALA A 131 8.74 -10.90 -17.10
CA ALA A 131 9.72 -10.11 -16.35
C ALA A 131 11.12 -10.30 -16.95
N ALA A 132 11.87 -9.20 -17.13
CA ALA A 132 13.21 -9.24 -17.70
C ALA A 132 14.12 -8.17 -17.09
N TYR A 133 15.36 -8.52 -16.77
CA TYR A 133 16.36 -7.56 -16.28
C TYR A 133 16.69 -6.48 -17.30
N GLU A 134 16.68 -6.78 -18.60
CA GLU A 134 16.92 -5.77 -19.64
C GLU A 134 15.87 -4.64 -19.63
N ALA A 135 14.60 -4.97 -19.31
CA ALA A 135 13.56 -3.97 -19.14
C ALA A 135 13.84 -3.05 -17.94
N LEU A 136 14.42 -3.59 -16.87
CA LEU A 136 14.81 -2.84 -15.68
C LEU A 136 16.03 -1.96 -15.93
N ARG A 137 17.07 -2.49 -16.57
CA ARG A 137 18.27 -1.72 -16.97
C ARG A 137 17.91 -0.60 -17.93
N THR A 138 16.98 -0.84 -18.85
CA THR A 138 16.45 0.20 -19.75
C THR A 138 15.67 1.27 -19.00
N TRP A 139 14.83 0.88 -18.03
CA TRP A 139 14.16 1.86 -17.17
C TRP A 139 15.18 2.68 -16.36
N ALA A 140 16.20 2.04 -15.76
CA ALA A 140 17.23 2.71 -14.97
C ALA A 140 17.98 3.75 -15.81
N ARG A 141 18.43 3.39 -17.03
CA ARG A 141 19.03 4.33 -17.99
C ARG A 141 18.13 5.53 -18.31
N ARG A 142 16.84 5.29 -18.55
CA ARG A 142 15.88 6.37 -18.84
C ARG A 142 15.62 7.26 -17.63
N ALA A 143 15.76 6.72 -16.43
CA ALA A 143 15.60 7.44 -15.18
C ALA A 143 16.87 8.20 -14.75
N GLY A 144 18.00 8.00 -15.42
CA GLY A 144 19.31 8.52 -15.01
C GLY A 144 19.94 7.76 -13.85
N LEU A 145 19.52 6.51 -13.62
CA LEU A 145 19.87 5.69 -12.46
C LEU A 145 20.81 4.54 -12.81
N GLU A 146 21.30 4.44 -14.04
CA GLU A 146 22.13 3.32 -14.51
C GLU A 146 23.47 3.18 -13.77
N HIS A 147 23.95 4.26 -13.17
CA HIS A 147 25.23 4.30 -12.46
C HIS A 147 25.10 3.94 -10.96
N TRP A 148 23.87 3.74 -10.47
CA TRP A 148 23.66 3.27 -9.11
C TRP A 148 24.08 1.80 -8.99
N ALA A 149 24.60 1.43 -7.82
CA ALA A 149 25.05 0.06 -7.52
C ALA A 149 23.85 -0.89 -7.31
N TRP A 150 23.15 -1.21 -8.40
CA TRP A 150 22.01 -2.12 -8.38
C TRP A 150 22.46 -3.57 -8.26
N GLU A 151 21.78 -4.31 -7.38
CA GLU A 151 21.81 -5.77 -7.37
C GLU A 151 20.57 -6.34 -8.07
N GLU A 152 20.79 -7.28 -8.98
CA GLU A 152 19.72 -8.03 -9.62
C GLU A 152 19.25 -9.17 -8.69
N ARG A 153 17.96 -9.18 -8.37
CA ARG A 153 17.37 -10.17 -7.46
C ARG A 153 16.04 -10.70 -8.00
N THR A 154 15.75 -11.96 -7.72
CA THR A 154 14.39 -12.50 -7.83
C THR A 154 13.63 -12.13 -6.58
N VAL A 155 12.45 -11.54 -6.76
CA VAL A 155 11.53 -11.14 -5.68
C VAL A 155 10.18 -11.81 -5.86
N ARG A 156 9.33 -11.77 -4.83
CA ARG A 156 8.01 -12.44 -4.86
C ARG A 156 7.18 -12.09 -6.10
N GLN A 157 7.26 -10.84 -6.56
CA GLN A 157 6.45 -10.35 -7.68
C GLN A 157 7.11 -10.54 -9.05
N GLY A 158 8.37 -10.98 -9.14
CA GLY A 158 9.09 -11.10 -10.40
C GLY A 158 10.60 -10.89 -10.25
N LEU A 159 11.18 -10.05 -11.11
CA LEU A 159 12.60 -9.67 -11.04
C LEU A 159 12.74 -8.25 -10.53
N ALA A 160 13.84 -7.92 -9.86
CA ALA A 160 14.06 -6.58 -9.34
C ALA A 160 15.52 -6.12 -9.47
N LEU A 161 15.71 -4.82 -9.63
CA LEU A 161 16.93 -4.12 -9.25
C LEU A 161 16.75 -3.60 -7.83
N VAL A 162 17.69 -3.94 -6.95
CA VAL A 162 17.68 -3.55 -5.54
C VAL A 162 18.91 -2.73 -5.24
N TRP A 163 18.70 -1.55 -4.67
CA TRP A 163 19.75 -0.74 -4.07
C TRP A 163 19.42 -0.58 -2.59
N GLN A 164 20.42 -0.74 -1.72
CA GLN A 164 20.22 -0.64 -0.29
C GLN A 164 21.43 0.01 0.37
N ARG A 165 21.17 0.92 1.32
CA ARG A 165 22.18 1.55 2.16
C ARG A 165 21.65 1.67 3.59
N GLY A 166 22.21 0.88 4.50
CA GLY A 166 21.68 0.77 5.86
C GLY A 166 20.23 0.25 5.85
N GLU A 167 19.34 0.95 6.55
CA GLU A 167 17.90 0.64 6.58
C GLU A 167 17.13 1.13 5.35
N VAL A 168 17.74 1.97 4.51
CA VAL A 168 17.08 2.57 3.34
C VAL A 168 17.17 1.62 2.14
N LYS A 169 16.03 1.31 1.53
CA LYS A 169 15.93 0.40 0.38
C LYS A 169 15.19 1.04 -0.81
N VAL A 170 15.75 0.89 -2.00
CA VAL A 170 15.09 1.20 -3.28
C VAL A 170 14.98 -0.09 -4.09
N GLU A 171 13.79 -0.40 -4.55
CA GLU A 171 13.51 -1.64 -5.29
C GLU A 171 12.70 -1.32 -6.54
N VAL A 172 13.21 -1.73 -7.70
CA VAL A 172 12.57 -1.54 -9.02
C VAL A 172 12.20 -2.90 -9.60
N ILE A 173 10.92 -3.19 -9.63
CA ILE A 173 10.39 -4.52 -9.96
C ILE A 173 9.86 -4.56 -11.39
N ALA A 174 10.26 -5.60 -12.13
CA ALA A 174 9.61 -6.07 -13.35
C ALA A 174 8.69 -7.22 -12.93
N PRO A 175 7.37 -7.00 -12.86
CA PRO A 175 6.48 -7.98 -12.29
C PRO A 175 6.13 -9.09 -13.30
N ASN A 176 5.93 -10.29 -12.78
CA ASN A 176 5.16 -11.33 -13.47
C ASN A 176 3.69 -11.20 -13.04
N ILE A 177 2.88 -10.54 -13.86
CA ILE A 177 1.50 -10.21 -13.50
C ILE A 177 0.66 -11.48 -13.32
N ILE A 178 0.67 -12.36 -14.32
CA ILE A 178 -0.16 -13.58 -14.32
C ILE A 178 0.15 -14.48 -13.13
N ALA A 179 1.43 -14.64 -12.77
CA ALA A 179 1.82 -15.57 -11.72
C ALA A 179 1.80 -14.98 -10.30
N ALA A 180 1.98 -13.67 -10.13
CA ALA A 180 2.31 -13.10 -8.81
C ALA A 180 1.39 -11.96 -8.32
N TYR A 181 0.48 -11.47 -9.16
CA TYR A 181 -0.50 -10.47 -8.71
C TYR A 181 -1.69 -11.13 -8.01
N ASN A 182 -2.45 -10.32 -7.29
CA ASN A 182 -3.65 -10.78 -6.59
C ASN A 182 -4.91 -10.22 -7.24
N ASN A 183 -6.02 -10.91 -7.01
CA ASN A 183 -7.34 -10.55 -7.53
C ASN A 183 -8.00 -9.39 -6.77
N ARG A 184 -7.30 -8.75 -5.82
CA ARG A 184 -7.77 -7.62 -5.00
C ARG A 184 -9.09 -7.90 -4.28
N GLY A 185 -9.26 -9.12 -3.76
CA GLY A 185 -10.51 -9.50 -3.10
C GLY A 185 -11.67 -9.70 -4.08
N GLY A 186 -11.37 -10.02 -5.34
CA GLY A 186 -12.35 -10.27 -6.40
C GLY A 186 -12.68 -9.07 -7.27
N THR A 187 -12.11 -7.89 -7.01
CA THR A 187 -12.39 -6.68 -7.81
C THR A 187 -11.63 -6.63 -9.13
N VAL A 188 -10.62 -7.48 -9.33
CA VAL A 188 -9.97 -7.63 -10.64
C VAL A 188 -10.62 -8.81 -11.35
N THR A 189 -11.31 -8.51 -12.45
CA THR A 189 -12.13 -9.42 -13.25
C THR A 189 -11.61 -9.59 -14.68
N GLN A 190 -10.85 -8.62 -15.19
CA GLN A 190 -10.23 -8.64 -16.52
C GLN A 190 -9.17 -9.73 -16.72
N LEU A 191 -8.61 -10.25 -15.63
CA LEU A 191 -7.67 -11.36 -15.66
C LEU A 191 -8.26 -12.54 -14.91
N PRO A 192 -8.08 -13.77 -15.42
CA PRO A 192 -8.48 -15.00 -14.73
C PRO A 192 -7.50 -15.28 -13.58
N MET A 193 -7.52 -14.42 -12.57
CA MET A 193 -6.74 -14.57 -11.34
C MET A 193 -7.45 -15.58 -10.46
N LEU A 194 -7.29 -16.88 -10.79
CA LEU A 194 -7.94 -18.00 -10.11
C LEU A 194 -7.72 -17.88 -8.59
N GLY A 195 -8.81 -17.63 -7.87
CA GLY A 195 -8.83 -17.65 -6.41
C GLY A 195 -9.24 -19.03 -5.94
N SER A 196 -8.29 -19.79 -5.40
CA SER A 196 -8.65 -20.95 -4.58
C SER A 196 -9.30 -20.47 -3.28
N PRO A 197 -10.21 -21.26 -2.68
CA PRO A 197 -10.74 -20.95 -1.35
C PRO A 197 -9.59 -20.71 -0.37
N ARG A 198 -9.62 -19.58 0.32
CA ARG A 198 -8.64 -19.24 1.33
C ARG A 198 -8.89 -20.08 2.57
N LEU A 199 -7.98 -20.99 2.88
CA LEU A 199 -8.07 -21.88 4.04
C LEU A 199 -7.21 -21.41 5.23
N GLU A 200 -6.28 -20.49 4.98
CA GLU A 200 -5.34 -19.98 5.98
C GLU A 200 -5.76 -18.61 6.52
N ALA A 201 -5.35 -18.35 7.75
CA ALA A 201 -5.56 -17.08 8.42
C ALA A 201 -5.04 -15.88 7.61
N CYS A 202 -5.66 -14.71 7.82
CA CYS A 202 -5.17 -13.45 7.29
C CYS A 202 -4.80 -12.52 8.45
N TRP A 203 -3.55 -12.02 8.45
CA TRP A 203 -3.08 -11.09 9.46
C TRP A 203 -3.11 -9.63 8.99
N MET A 204 -3.71 -9.35 7.83
CA MET A 204 -3.73 -8.01 7.27
C MET A 204 -4.49 -7.02 8.17
N THR A 205 -5.68 -7.41 8.63
CA THR A 205 -6.53 -6.60 9.54
C THR A 205 -5.91 -6.38 10.91
N ALA A 206 -4.94 -7.20 11.31
CA ALA A 206 -4.20 -7.05 12.56
C ALA A 206 -2.92 -6.21 12.42
N THR A 207 -2.37 -6.08 11.21
CA THR A 207 -1.04 -5.49 10.98
C THR A 207 -1.06 -4.24 10.12
N SER A 208 -2.14 -3.99 9.38
CA SER A 208 -2.21 -2.91 8.40
C SER A 208 -3.51 -2.12 8.52
N ALA A 209 -3.39 -0.80 8.56
CA ALA A 209 -4.51 0.12 8.37
C ALA A 209 -4.47 0.69 6.95
N SER A 210 -5.64 0.81 6.32
CA SER A 210 -5.76 1.36 4.96
C SER A 210 -6.79 2.49 4.95
N ILE A 211 -6.36 3.67 4.53
CA ILE A 211 -7.14 4.91 4.53
C ILE A 211 -7.11 5.48 3.12
N ASP A 212 -8.27 5.86 2.59
CA ASP A 212 -8.36 6.53 1.30
C ASP A 212 -8.26 8.06 1.40
N PHE A 213 -8.19 8.75 0.25
CA PHE A 213 -8.04 10.21 0.19
C PHE A 213 -9.20 10.99 0.80
N ARG A 214 -10.36 10.36 1.05
CA ARG A 214 -11.52 10.99 1.71
C ARG A 214 -11.54 10.76 3.22
N GLY A 215 -10.49 10.13 3.77
CA GLY A 215 -10.40 9.78 5.19
C GLY A 215 -11.15 8.50 5.55
N ARG A 216 -11.69 7.75 4.59
CA ARG A 216 -12.41 6.52 4.90
C ARG A 216 -11.41 5.44 5.25
N MET A 217 -11.49 4.94 6.48
CA MET A 217 -10.74 3.78 6.92
C MET A 217 -11.43 2.51 6.43
N LYS A 218 -10.64 1.59 5.88
CA LYS A 218 -11.12 0.36 5.24
C LYS A 218 -10.60 -0.86 5.98
N MET A 219 -11.32 -1.97 5.90
CA MET A 219 -10.90 -3.24 6.48
C MET A 219 -9.50 -3.67 6.00
N CYS A 220 -9.16 -3.44 4.73
CA CYS A 220 -7.93 -3.94 4.12
C CYS A 220 -7.55 -3.13 2.85
N CYS A 221 -6.29 -3.22 2.43
CA CYS A 221 -5.77 -2.63 1.20
C CYS A 221 -6.51 -3.10 -0.07
N CYS A 222 -7.05 -4.32 -0.06
CA CYS A 222 -7.83 -4.88 -1.18
C CYS A 222 -9.23 -4.28 -1.29
N VAL A 223 -9.71 -3.56 -0.26
CA VAL A 223 -11.01 -2.89 -0.34
C VAL A 223 -10.88 -1.69 -1.27
N TYR A 224 -11.47 -1.79 -2.45
CA TYR A 224 -11.69 -0.64 -3.33
C TYR A 224 -12.93 0.13 -2.89
N PRO A 225 -12.81 1.39 -2.45
CA PRO A 225 -13.88 2.04 -1.71
C PRO A 225 -14.89 2.79 -2.60
N ASP A 226 -14.76 2.66 -3.92
CA ASP A 226 -15.68 3.20 -4.92
C ASP A 226 -16.56 2.10 -5.55
N LEU A 227 -16.55 0.87 -4.99
CA LEU A 227 -17.45 -0.22 -5.38
C LEU A 227 -18.53 -0.43 -4.32
N ASP A 228 -19.78 -0.55 -4.75
CA ASP A 228 -20.93 -0.75 -3.86
C ASP A 228 -20.82 -2.04 -3.04
N ASP A 229 -20.37 -3.13 -3.67
CA ASP A 229 -20.14 -4.43 -3.01
C ASP A 229 -19.11 -4.37 -1.88
N HIS A 230 -18.33 -3.28 -1.82
CA HIS A 230 -17.31 -3.03 -0.80
C HIS A 230 -17.74 -2.04 0.29
N ALA A 231 -18.94 -1.45 0.20
CA ALA A 231 -19.42 -0.47 1.17
C ALA A 231 -19.42 -1.02 2.60
N GLY A 232 -19.76 -2.31 2.78
CA GLY A 232 -19.75 -2.99 4.08
C GLY A 232 -18.36 -3.20 4.68
N TYR A 233 -17.28 -2.97 3.91
CA TYR A 233 -15.89 -3.09 4.38
C TYR A 233 -15.26 -1.73 4.73
N ILE A 234 -16.04 -0.65 4.69
CA ILE A 234 -15.66 0.65 5.23
C ILE A 234 -15.92 0.64 6.73
N ILE A 235 -14.91 1.00 7.52
CA ILE A 235 -14.95 0.98 8.99
C ILE A 235 -15.55 2.28 9.54
N GLY A 236 -15.26 3.40 8.88
CA GLY A 236 -15.70 4.72 9.29
C GLY A 236 -14.91 5.80 8.56
N ASN A 237 -15.19 7.06 8.88
CA ASN A 237 -14.47 8.20 8.33
C ASN A 237 -13.68 8.93 9.42
N LEU A 238 -12.39 9.11 9.17
CA LEU A 238 -11.49 9.88 10.04
C LEU A 238 -11.80 11.37 10.04
N ALA A 239 -12.73 11.83 9.20
CA ALA A 239 -13.41 13.13 9.31
C ALA A 239 -14.14 13.30 10.65
N GLU A 240 -14.73 12.20 11.14
CA GLU A 240 -15.77 12.17 12.18
C GLU A 240 -15.35 11.40 13.45
N ALA A 241 -14.38 10.50 13.33
CA ALA A 241 -13.85 9.70 14.44
C ALA A 241 -12.32 9.69 14.42
N SER A 242 -11.71 9.44 15.57
CA SER A 242 -10.25 9.29 15.67
C SER A 242 -9.77 7.95 15.09
N PHE A 243 -8.50 7.90 14.72
CA PHE A 243 -7.84 6.69 14.27
C PHE A 243 -7.97 5.54 15.28
N THR A 244 -7.73 5.83 16.56
CA THR A 244 -7.79 4.82 17.63
C THR A 244 -9.20 4.27 17.81
N GLU A 245 -10.23 5.10 17.73
CA GLU A 245 -11.63 4.65 17.82
C GLU A 245 -11.97 3.69 16.68
N LEU A 246 -11.64 4.03 15.43
CA LEU A 246 -11.91 3.15 14.29
C LEU A 246 -11.04 1.88 14.31
N TRP A 247 -9.76 2.00 14.68
CA TRP A 247 -8.84 0.86 14.73
C TRP A 247 -9.22 -0.14 15.83
N THR A 248 -9.61 0.32 17.00
CA THR A 248 -9.95 -0.55 18.14
C THR A 248 -11.42 -0.93 18.21
N GLY A 249 -12.26 -0.30 17.39
CA GLY A 249 -13.71 -0.50 17.36
C GLY A 249 -14.15 -1.93 17.05
N ASP A 250 -15.41 -2.22 17.40
CA ASP A 250 -15.99 -3.57 17.35
C ASP A 250 -15.96 -4.19 15.95
N GLN A 251 -16.17 -3.39 14.89
CA GLN A 251 -16.12 -3.88 13.51
C GLN A 251 -14.73 -4.39 13.13
N MET A 252 -13.67 -3.61 13.39
CA MET A 252 -12.29 -4.06 13.14
C MET A 252 -11.88 -5.22 14.04
N SER A 253 -12.29 -5.22 15.31
CA SER A 253 -12.06 -6.33 16.23
C SER A 253 -12.74 -7.63 15.76
N GLY A 254 -13.96 -7.53 15.23
CA GLY A 254 -14.67 -8.64 14.58
C GLY A 254 -13.90 -9.20 13.39
N TYR A 255 -13.43 -8.33 12.49
CA TYR A 255 -12.62 -8.76 11.34
C TYR A 255 -11.31 -9.45 11.76
N ARG A 256 -10.55 -8.88 12.70
CA ARG A 256 -9.30 -9.51 13.19
C ARG A 256 -9.56 -10.90 13.77
N SER A 257 -10.60 -11.03 14.59
CA SER A 257 -10.99 -12.28 15.23
C SER A 257 -11.38 -13.35 14.18
N ALA A 258 -12.22 -12.98 13.20
CA ALA A 258 -12.65 -13.88 12.15
C ALA A 258 -11.48 -14.28 11.22
N HIS A 259 -10.67 -13.31 10.77
CA HIS A 259 -9.54 -13.54 9.87
C HIS A 259 -8.44 -14.40 10.50
N ALA A 260 -8.21 -14.29 11.81
CA ALA A 260 -7.27 -15.14 12.55
C ALA A 260 -7.69 -16.62 12.58
N ARG A 261 -9.00 -16.90 12.43
CA ARG A 261 -9.56 -18.26 12.35
C ARG A 261 -9.87 -18.72 10.92
N ALA A 262 -9.45 -17.96 9.92
CA ALA A 262 -9.85 -18.16 8.52
C ALA A 262 -11.38 -18.20 8.32
N ASP A 263 -12.12 -17.44 9.13
CA ASP A 263 -13.56 -17.27 9.03
C ASP A 263 -13.87 -16.05 8.15
N TRP A 264 -14.52 -16.30 7.01
CA TRP A 264 -14.86 -15.28 6.01
C TRP A 264 -16.34 -14.89 6.04
N SER A 265 -17.11 -15.29 7.06
CA SER A 265 -18.54 -14.99 7.17
C SER A 265 -18.82 -13.48 7.16
N LEU A 266 -18.00 -12.69 7.86
CA LEU A 266 -18.09 -11.23 7.89
C LEU A 266 -17.48 -10.55 6.64
N SER A 267 -16.70 -11.28 5.86
CA SER A 267 -15.96 -10.74 4.70
C SER A 267 -15.92 -11.72 3.53
N PRO A 268 -17.05 -11.96 2.85
CA PRO A 268 -17.11 -12.87 1.71
C PRO A 268 -16.06 -12.62 0.63
N ALA A 269 -15.70 -11.35 0.35
CA ALA A 269 -14.62 -10.98 -0.58
C ALA A 269 -13.25 -11.58 -0.21
N CYS A 270 -13.02 -11.89 1.07
CA CYS A 270 -11.77 -12.51 1.52
C CYS A 270 -11.71 -14.02 1.22
N ARG A 271 -12.85 -14.68 0.96
CA ARG A 271 -12.93 -16.14 0.74
C ARG A 271 -12.12 -16.59 -0.48
N SER A 272 -12.04 -15.77 -1.51
CA SER A 272 -11.27 -16.03 -2.74
C SER A 272 -10.08 -15.09 -2.90
N CYS A 273 -9.80 -14.23 -1.90
CA CYS A 273 -8.74 -13.24 -2.00
C CYS A 273 -7.36 -13.90 -2.02
N THR A 274 -6.57 -13.59 -3.05
CA THR A 274 -5.22 -14.14 -3.24
C THR A 274 -4.11 -13.23 -2.69
N GLN A 275 -4.43 -12.20 -1.91
CA GLN A 275 -3.44 -11.32 -1.28
C GLN A 275 -2.69 -12.05 -0.16
N PRO A 276 -1.37 -12.30 -0.30
CA PRO A 276 -0.55 -12.79 0.80
C PRO A 276 -0.16 -11.64 1.73
N LEU A 277 0.36 -11.94 2.92
CA LEU A 277 0.92 -10.93 3.81
C LEU A 277 2.24 -10.36 3.22
N PRO A 278 2.30 -9.05 2.89
CA PRO A 278 3.50 -8.40 2.37
C PRO A 278 4.66 -8.45 3.36
N GLU A 279 5.90 -8.45 2.86
CA GLU A 279 7.13 -8.51 3.66
C GLU A 279 7.21 -7.41 4.71
N THR A 280 6.84 -6.17 4.36
CA THR A 280 6.80 -5.01 5.28
C THR A 280 5.79 -5.15 6.42
N ARG A 281 4.96 -6.19 6.39
CA ARG A 281 3.89 -6.48 7.36
C ARG A 281 4.11 -7.80 8.10
N ARG A 282 5.18 -8.54 7.77
CA ARG A 282 5.55 -9.78 8.45
C ARG A 282 6.23 -9.45 9.78
N VAL A 283 6.06 -10.33 10.77
CA VAL A 283 6.91 -10.36 11.95
C VAL A 283 8.23 -10.99 11.52
N SER A 284 9.37 -10.38 11.81
CA SER A 284 10.64 -11.11 11.76
C SER A 284 10.48 -12.34 12.64
N ALA A 285 10.95 -13.52 12.19
CA ALA A 285 10.82 -14.74 12.99
C ALA A 285 11.47 -14.63 14.40
N ASP A 286 12.28 -13.59 14.61
CA ASP A 286 13.03 -13.30 15.83
C ASP A 286 12.51 -12.09 16.64
N ALA A 287 11.24 -11.68 16.50
CA ALA A 287 10.62 -10.62 17.33
C ALA A 287 9.58 -11.17 18.31
#